data_AF-A0A9E5RU91-F1
#
_entry.id   AF-A0A9E5RU91-F1
#
_cell.length_a   1.000
_cell.length_b   1.000
_cell.length_c   1.000
_cell.angle_alpha   90.00
_cell.angle_beta   90.00
_cell.angle_gamma   90.00
#
_symmetry.space_group_name_H-M   'P 1'
#
loop_
_entity.id
_entity.type
_entity.pdbx_description
1 polymer ?
#
loop_
_entity_poly.entity_id
_entity_poly.type
_entity_poly.pdbx_seq_one_letter_code
_entity_poly.pdbx_strand_id
1 'polypeptide(L)' 'MDREEALQKANDAKELSQQGLQLIQQGKYREGHNLMRQAVEAGRECRQFLTQPKIERGLTILEQMHEP' A
#
# COMPACT_ATOMS: atom_id res chain seq x y z
N MET A 1 -8.53 -7.07 5.20
CA MET A 1 -8.01 -6.80 3.85
C MET A 1 -8.17 -8.07 3.03
N ASP A 2 -8.77 -7.97 1.85
CA ASP A 2 -8.98 -9.11 0.94
C ASP A 2 -7.99 -9.12 -0.22
N ARG A 3 -7.91 -10.23 -0.97
CA ARG A 3 -6.99 -10.38 -2.11
C ARG A 3 -7.16 -9.27 -3.15
N GLU A 4 -8.39 -8.82 -3.37
CA GLU A 4 -8.74 -7.76 -4.31
C GLU A 4 -8.22 -6.40 -3.85
N GLU A 5 -8.35 -6.09 -2.56
CA GLU A 5 -7.80 -4.86 -1.97
C GLU A 5 -6.26 -4.84 -1.99
N ALA A 6 -5.61 -5.99 -1.78
CA ALA A 6 -4.16 -6.10 -1.90
C ALA A 6 -3.70 -5.85 -3.35
N LEU A 7 -4.42 -6.39 -4.35
CA LEU A 7 -4.17 -6.12 -5.76
C LEU A 7 -4.37 -4.64 -6.11
N GLN A 8 -5.42 -4.02 -5.57
CA GLN A 8 -5.68 -2.60 -5.76
C GLN A 8 -4.54 -1.76 -5.18
N LYS A 9 -4.12 -2.02 -3.94
CA LYS A 9 -2.96 -1.33 -3.31
C LYS A 9 -1.67 -1.49 -4.11
N ALA A 10 -1.45 -2.65 -4.73
CA ALA A 10 -0.29 -2.87 -5.60
C ALA A 10 -0.36 -2.06 -6.90
N ASN A 11 -1.55 -1.94 -7.49
CA ASN A 11 -1.79 -1.09 -8.66
C ASN A 11 -1.62 0.39 -8.32
N ASP A 12 -2.17 0.84 -7.19
CA ASP A 12 -2.04 2.21 -6.71
C ASP A 12 -0.58 2.56 -6.47
N ALA A 13 0.20 1.66 -5.86
CA ALA A 13 1.64 1.85 -5.66
C ALA A 13 2.40 2.04 -6.99
N LYS A 14 2.05 1.25 -8.01
CA LYS A 14 2.65 1.37 -9.34
C LYS A 14 2.30 2.70 -10.01
N GLU A 15 1.04 3.12 -9.93
CA GLU A 15 0.56 4.36 -10.53
C GLU A 15 1.19 5.58 -9.85
N LEU A 16 1.19 5.63 -8.52
CA LEU A 16 1.81 6.69 -7.73
C LEU A 16 3.31 6.79 -8.01
N SER A 17 4.00 5.66 -8.20
CA SER A 17 5.42 5.65 -8.57
C SER A 17 5.65 6.25 -9.96
N GLN A 18 4.80 5.93 -10.93
CA GLN A 18 4.89 6.48 -12.29
C GLN A 18 4.63 7.99 -12.31
N GLN A 19 3.58 8.44 -11.63
CA GLN A 19 3.28 9.87 -11.49
C GLN A 19 4.41 10.61 -10.76
N GLY A 20 4.95 10.02 -9.69
CA GLY A 20 6.08 10.57 -8.96
C GLY A 20 7.33 10.74 -9.84
N LEU A 21 7.63 9.75 -10.69
CA LEU A 21 8.74 9.82 -11.64
C LEU A 21 8.54 10.90 -12.69
N GLN A 22 7.33 11.07 -13.21
CA GLN A 22 7.02 12.13 -14.16
C GLN A 22 7.19 13.52 -13.54
N LEU A 23 6.76 13.71 -12.29
CA LEU A 23 6.94 14.97 -11.57
C LEU A 23 8.43 15.27 -11.32
N ILE A 24 9.23 14.25 -10.96
CA ILE A 24 10.68 14.41 -10.81
C ILE A 24 11.33 14.83 -12.14
N GLN A 25 10.93 14.24 -13.27
CA GLN A 25 11.44 14.62 -14.59
C GLN A 25 11.07 16.06 -14.97
N GLN A 26 9.93 16.56 -14.49
CA GLN A 26 9.50 17.95 -14.67
C GLN A 26 10.19 18.93 -13.70
N GLY A 27 11.11 18.46 -12.85
CA GLY A 27 11.79 19.28 -11.84
C GLY A 27 10.96 19.51 -10.57
N LYS A 28 9.78 18.89 -10.44
CA LYS A 28 8.89 18.97 -9.28
C LYS A 28 9.26 17.91 -8.25
N TYR A 29 10.48 18.01 -7.73
CA TYR A 29 11.05 17.01 -6.83
C TYR A 29 10.24 16.79 -5.55
N ARG A 30 9.68 17.85 -4.96
CA ARG A 30 8.91 17.76 -3.71
C ARG A 30 7.62 16.96 -3.88
N GLU A 31 6.88 17.25 -4.95
CA GLU A 31 5.63 16.55 -5.25
C GLU A 31 5.90 15.11 -5.66
N GLY A 32 6.91 14.89 -6.53
CA GLY A 32 7.29 13.54 -6.95
C GLY A 32 7.80 12.67 -5.79
N HIS A 33 8.56 13.25 -4.84
CA HIS A 33 9.00 12.55 -3.63
C HIS A 33 7.83 12.19 -2.70
N ASN A 34 6.83 13.07 -2.57
CA ASN A 34 5.63 12.78 -1.79
C ASN A 34 4.83 11.61 -2.39
N LEU A 35 4.66 11.58 -3.71
CA LEU A 35 3.99 10.45 -4.39
C LEU A 35 4.79 9.15 -4.25
N MET A 36 6.12 9.22 -4.34
CA MET A 36 6.97 8.06 -4.13
C MET A 36 6.84 7.49 -2.71
N ARG A 37 6.71 8.36 -1.70
CA ARG A 37 6.48 7.93 -0.31
C ARG A 37 5.14 7.19 -0.18
N GLN A 38 4.07 7.72 -0.76
CA GLN A 38 2.76 7.08 -0.75
C GLN A 38 2.78 5.72 -1.45
N ALA A 39 3.51 5.61 -2.58
CA ALA A 39 3.69 4.34 -3.27
C ALA A 39 4.40 3.29 -2.41
N VAL A 40 5.44 3.68 -1.68
CA VAL A 40 6.18 2.79 -0.77
C VAL A 40 5.30 2.33 0.40
N GLU A 41 4.44 3.21 0.91
CA GLU A 41 3.52 2.91 2.01
C GLU A 41 2.45 1.89 1.56
N ALA A 42 1.82 2.13 0.40
CA ALA A 42 0.88 1.17 -0.19
C ALA A 42 1.53 -0.19 -0.48
N GLY A 43 2.78 -0.19 -0.97
CA GLY A 43 3.56 -1.42 -1.18
C GLY A 43 3.91 -2.15 0.12
N ARG A 44 4.19 -1.40 1.21
CA ARG A 44 4.45 -1.97 2.54
C ARG A 44 3.21 -2.64 3.12
N GLU A 45 2.05 -1.99 3.06
CA GLU A 45 0.78 -2.56 3.53
C GLU A 45 0.43 -3.82 2.75
N CYS A 46 0.58 -3.78 1.43
CA CYS A 46 0.34 -4.94 0.57
C CYS A 46 1.30 -6.09 0.89
N ARG A 47 2.58 -5.78 1.13
CA ARG A 47 3.58 -6.78 1.54
C ARG A 47 3.26 -7.35 2.92
N GLN A 48 2.99 -6.50 3.92
CA GLN A 48 2.62 -6.92 5.27
C GLN A 48 1.42 -7.84 5.27
N PHE A 49 0.40 -7.49 4.48
CA PHE A 49 -0.74 -8.35 4.26
C PHE A 49 -0.28 -9.70 3.70
N LEU A 50 0.44 -9.73 2.56
CA LEU A 50 0.90 -10.98 1.93
C LEU A 50 1.82 -11.84 2.81
N THR A 51 2.69 -11.23 3.63
CA THR A 51 3.63 -11.94 4.51
C THR A 51 3.09 -12.25 5.89
N GLN A 52 1.95 -11.70 6.30
CA GLN A 52 1.33 -12.06 7.59
C GLN A 52 1.00 -13.56 7.61
N PRO A 53 1.50 -14.33 8.59
CA PRO A 53 1.11 -15.72 8.76
C PRO A 53 -0.41 -15.83 8.91
N LYS A 54 -1.01 -16.82 8.25
CA LYS A 54 -2.48 -16.99 8.16
C LYS A 54 -3.18 -16.99 9.53
N ILE A 55 -2.47 -17.37 10.58
CA ILE A 55 -2.94 -17.39 11.97
C ILE A 55 -3.15 -15.97 12.51
N GLU A 56 -2.20 -15.05 12.29
CA GLU A 56 -2.33 -13.65 12.71
C GLU A 56 -3.47 -12.96 11.98
N ARG A 57 -3.64 -13.22 10.66
CA ARG A 57 -4.81 -12.70 9.92
C ARG A 57 -6.14 -13.19 10.50
N GLY A 58 -6.21 -14.46 10.88
CA GLY A 58 -7.40 -15.03 11.52
C GLY A 58 -7.70 -14.38 12.86
N LEU A 59 -6.67 -14.13 13.68
CA LEU A 59 -6.79 -13.47 14.97
C LEU A 59 -7.26 -12.01 14.83
N THR A 60 -6.68 -11.24 13.92
CA THR A 60 -7.07 -9.84 13.72
C THR A 60 -8.50 -9.70 13.19
N ILE A 61 -8.97 -10.62 12.34
CA ILE A 61 -10.36 -10.64 11.88
C ILE A 61 -11.31 -10.96 13.03
N LEU A 62 -10.94 -11.90 13.91
CA LEU A 62 -11.73 -12.24 15.09
C LEU A 62 -11.78 -11.09 16.10
N GLU A 63 -10.67 -10.37 16.30
CA GLU A 63 -10.61 -9.18 17.17
C GLU A 63 -11.49 -8.04 16.63
N GLN A 64 -11.44 -7.76 15.32
CA GLN A 64 -12.28 -6.74 14.68
C GLN A 64 -13.78 -7.06 14.71
N MET A 65 -14.15 -8.35 14.81
CA MET A 65 -15.56 -8.77 14.98
C MET A 65 -16.02 -8.75 16.45
N HIS A 66 -15.11 -8.52 17.40
CA HIS A 66 -15.39 -8.53 18.83
C HIS A 66 -15.23 -7.16 19.51
N GLU A 67 -14.83 -6.11 18.79
CA GLU A 67 -14.97 -4.74 19.27
C GLU A 67 -16.44 -4.28 19.11
N PRO A 68 -17.14 -3.95 20.22
CA PRO A 68 -18.54 -3.51 20.21
C PRO A 68 -18.74 -2.04 19.81
#